data_AF-A0A8C5FHX5-F1
#
_entry.id   AF-A0A8C5FHX5-F1
#
_cell.length_a   1.000
_cell.length_b   1.000
_cell.length_c   1.000
_cell.angle_alpha   90.00
_cell.angle_beta   90.00
_cell.angle_gamma   90.00
#
_symmetry.space_group_name_H-M   'P 1'
#
loop_
_entity.id
_entity.type
_entity.pdbx_description
1 polymer ?
#
loop_
_entity_poly.entity_id
_entity_poly.type
_entity_poly.pdbx_seq_one_letter_code
_entity_poly.pdbx_strand_id
1 'polypeptide(L)'
;MQIGLWVFLLSLCVKCEQLTQPESLTVRPGQPLTIRCQVSYSLSYWTAWIRQPEGHALEWIGHIDSSSKRVKDSLGSKFSLAVDGSSNTVILQGQNMQPGDSAVYYCARETQHYKLLSRMNKNPSP
;
A
#
# COMPACT_ATOMS: atom_id res chain seq x y z
N MET A 1 -2.39 49.15 4.69
CA MET A 1 -2.14 47.73 5.04
C MET A 1 -3.48 46.98 4.97
N GLN A 2 -3.96 46.60 3.78
CA GLN A 2 -5.23 45.86 3.61
C GLN A 2 -5.29 45.21 2.22
N ILE A 3 -4.18 44.65 1.73
CA ILE A 3 -4.12 44.00 0.40
C ILE A 3 -3.50 42.59 0.49
N GLY A 4 -2.71 42.32 1.54
CA GLY A 4 -2.09 41.01 1.79
C GLY A 4 -3.05 39.92 2.29
N LEU A 5 -4.29 40.26 2.67
CA LEU A 5 -5.25 39.27 3.19
C LEU A 5 -6.10 38.59 2.11
N TRP A 6 -6.17 39.18 0.91
CA TRP A 6 -6.94 38.62 -0.22
C TRP A 6 -6.14 37.58 -1.02
N VAL A 7 -4.81 37.60 -0.93
CA VAL A 7 -3.92 36.64 -1.61
C VAL A 7 -3.98 35.25 -0.94
N PHE A 8 -4.45 35.16 0.30
CA PHE A 8 -4.58 33.89 1.03
C PHE A 8 -5.85 33.09 0.71
N LEU A 9 -6.77 33.62 -0.11
CA LEU A 9 -8.09 33.02 -0.38
C LEU A 9 -8.19 32.36 -1.76
N LEU A 10 -7.08 31.91 -2.33
CA LEU A 10 -7.05 30.98 -3.46
C LEU A 10 -6.22 29.74 -3.11
N SER A 11 -6.49 29.16 -1.95
CA SER A 11 -6.16 27.75 -1.72
C SER A 11 -7.09 26.92 -2.58
N LEU A 12 -6.67 26.64 -3.82
CA LEU A 12 -7.30 25.63 -4.65
C LEU A 12 -7.42 24.36 -3.81
N CYS A 13 -8.64 23.89 -3.57
CA CYS A 13 -8.91 22.67 -2.83
C CYS A 13 -8.39 21.47 -3.64
N VAL A 14 -7.08 21.22 -3.58
CA VAL A 14 -6.47 20.00 -4.07
C VAL A 14 -6.79 18.92 -3.04
N LYS A 15 -7.67 17.98 -3.40
CA LYS A 15 -7.86 16.77 -2.60
C LYS A 15 -6.60 15.90 -2.73
N CYS A 16 -5.71 16.01 -1.76
CA CYS A 16 -4.55 15.13 -1.64
C CYS A 16 -4.96 13.86 -0.89
N GLU A 17 -4.51 12.71 -1.38
CA GLU A 17 -4.58 11.47 -0.63
C GLU A 17 -3.20 11.13 -0.11
N GLN A 18 -3.14 10.82 1.19
CA GLN A 18 -1.91 10.61 1.91
C GLN A 18 -1.79 9.14 2.29
N LEU A 19 -0.60 8.58 2.07
CA LEU A 19 -0.19 7.26 2.53
C LEU A 19 1.03 7.47 3.41
N THR A 20 0.93 7.11 4.68
CA THR A 20 1.98 7.31 5.67
C THR A 20 2.47 5.96 6.18
N GLN A 21 3.75 5.68 6.01
CA GLN A 21 4.42 4.48 6.51
C GLN A 21 5.77 4.87 7.14
N PRO A 22 6.40 4.01 7.97
CA PRO A 22 7.72 4.28 8.51
C PRO A 22 8.77 4.50 7.41
N GLU A 23 9.73 5.39 7.65
CA GLU A 23 10.82 5.67 6.70
C GLU A 23 11.77 4.48 6.54
N SER A 24 12.11 3.82 7.65
CA SER A 24 12.96 2.63 7.66
C SER A 24 12.59 1.72 8.82
N LEU A 25 12.84 0.43 8.63
CA LEU A 25 12.65 -0.61 9.65
C LEU A 25 13.82 -1.59 9.56
N THR A 26 14.42 -1.91 10.69
CA THR A 26 15.49 -2.90 10.79
C THR A 26 15.01 -4.05 11.65
N VAL A 27 15.07 -5.26 11.12
CA VAL A 27 14.72 -6.50 11.84
C VAL A 27 15.91 -7.46 11.82
N ARG A 28 16.03 -8.31 12.85
CA ARG A 28 17.05 -9.35 12.89
C ARG A 28 16.64 -10.53 11.98
N PRO A 29 17.60 -11.29 11.43
CA PRO A 29 17.29 -12.52 10.72
C PRO A 29 16.41 -13.47 11.55
N GLY A 30 15.44 -14.10 10.90
CA GLY A 30 14.45 -14.97 11.53
C GLY A 30 13.27 -14.26 12.19
N GLN A 31 13.33 -12.94 12.42
CA GLN A 31 12.23 -12.19 13.03
C GLN A 31 11.16 -11.82 12.01
N PRO A 32 9.91 -11.63 12.46
CA PRO A 32 8.86 -11.10 11.60
C PRO A 32 9.06 -9.60 11.33
N LEU A 33 8.62 -9.15 10.16
CA LEU A 33 8.49 -7.74 9.79
C LEU A 33 7.01 -7.36 9.86
N THR A 34 6.71 -6.15 10.37
CA THR A 34 5.37 -5.57 10.30
C THR A 34 5.49 -4.12 9.85
N ILE A 35 4.99 -3.82 8.65
CA ILE A 35 4.90 -2.45 8.14
C ILE A 35 3.45 -2.01 8.21
N ARG A 36 3.19 -0.86 8.83
CA ARG A 36 1.86 -0.23 8.86
C ARG A 36 1.84 0.94 7.88
N CYS A 37 0.81 1.02 7.07
CA CYS A 37 0.54 2.13 6.17
C CYS A 37 -0.83 2.71 6.49
N GLN A 38 -0.85 3.90 7.05
CA GLN A 38 -2.07 4.65 7.31
C GLN A 38 -2.44 5.44 6.06
N VAL A 39 -3.67 5.26 5.59
CA VAL A 39 -4.19 5.93 4.40
C VAL A 39 -5.27 6.94 4.78
N SER A 40 -5.31 8.09 4.09
CA SER A 40 -6.30 9.14 4.34
C SER A 40 -7.67 8.86 3.69
N TYR A 41 -7.78 7.81 2.89
CA TYR A 41 -8.98 7.42 2.16
C TYR A 41 -9.67 6.20 2.78
N SER A 42 -10.93 5.97 2.40
CA SER A 42 -11.67 4.76 2.78
C SER A 42 -11.08 3.53 2.10
N LEU A 43 -10.87 2.44 2.87
CA LEU A 43 -10.44 1.14 2.35
C LEU A 43 -11.53 0.39 1.54
N SER A 44 -12.48 1.10 0.93
CA SER A 44 -13.33 0.58 -0.16
C SER A 44 -12.55 0.35 -1.47
N TYR A 45 -11.33 0.88 -1.55
CA TYR A 45 -10.40 0.71 -2.66
C TYR A 45 -9.20 -0.14 -2.28
N TRP A 46 -8.64 -0.78 -3.29
CA TRP A 46 -7.46 -1.61 -3.14
C TRP A 46 -6.24 -0.75 -2.81
N THR A 47 -5.50 -1.19 -1.79
CA THR A 47 -4.17 -0.67 -1.48
C THR A 47 -3.16 -1.79 -1.69
N ALA A 48 -2.15 -1.52 -2.52
CA ALA A 48 -1.13 -2.47 -2.91
C ALA A 48 0.12 -2.35 -2.03
N TRP A 49 0.79 -3.47 -1.86
CA TRP A 49 2.15 -3.56 -1.35
C TRP A 49 3.08 -4.00 -2.46
N ILE A 50 4.16 -3.26 -2.64
CA ILE A 50 5.19 -3.48 -3.66
C ILE A 50 6.53 -3.46 -2.96
N ARG A 51 7.46 -4.32 -3.37
CA ARG A 51 8.85 -4.26 -2.90
C ARG A 51 9.81 -4.05 -4.05
N GLN A 52 10.93 -3.42 -3.76
CA GLN A 52 12.06 -3.27 -4.68
C GLN A 52 13.33 -3.78 -4.00
N PRO A 53 13.75 -5.02 -4.28
CA PRO A 53 15.06 -5.50 -3.88
C PRO A 53 16.16 -4.66 -4.57
N GLU A 54 17.30 -4.51 -3.91
CA GLU A 54 18.44 -3.79 -4.47
C GLU A 54 18.85 -4.40 -5.84
N GLY A 55 19.00 -3.55 -6.85
CA GLY A 55 19.36 -3.97 -8.21
C GLY A 55 18.25 -4.69 -9.00
N HIS A 56 17.02 -4.76 -8.48
CA HIS A 56 15.91 -5.46 -9.14
C HIS A 56 14.73 -4.53 -9.44
N ALA A 57 13.86 -4.97 -10.36
CA ALA A 57 12.61 -4.30 -10.68
C ALA A 57 11.61 -4.38 -9.51
N LEU A 58 10.59 -3.52 -9.57
CA LEU A 58 9.47 -3.56 -8.63
C LEU A 58 8.73 -4.90 -8.71
N GLU A 59 8.51 -5.52 -7.56
CA GLU A 59 7.75 -6.75 -7.41
C GLU A 59 6.48 -6.48 -6.61
N TRP A 60 5.32 -6.73 -7.22
CA TRP A 60 4.03 -6.68 -6.54
C TRP A 60 3.90 -7.83 -5.54
N ILE A 61 3.62 -7.51 -4.28
CA ILE A 61 3.38 -8.49 -3.21
C ILE A 61 1.91 -8.87 -3.17
N GLY A 62 1.03 -7.88 -3.21
CA GLY A 62 -0.40 -8.09 -3.00
C GLY A 62 -1.19 -6.79 -2.95
N HIS A 63 -2.52 -6.91 -2.90
CA HIS A 63 -3.42 -5.81 -2.55
C HIS A 63 -4.44 -6.23 -1.49
N ILE A 64 -4.92 -5.25 -0.75
CA ILE A 64 -5.92 -5.42 0.30
C ILE A 64 -6.89 -4.24 0.34
N ASP A 65 -8.16 -4.55 0.57
CA ASP A 65 -9.22 -3.59 0.89
C ASP A 65 -9.98 -4.10 2.13
N SER A 66 -11.02 -3.39 2.56
CA SER A 66 -11.79 -3.78 3.74
C SER A 66 -12.54 -5.10 3.61
N SER A 67 -12.71 -5.61 2.39
CA SER A 67 -13.54 -6.78 2.08
C SER A 67 -12.72 -8.01 1.70
N SER A 68 -11.58 -7.82 1.04
CA SER A 68 -10.82 -8.91 0.46
C SER A 68 -9.33 -8.58 0.37
N LYS A 69 -8.52 -9.60 0.06
CA LYS A 69 -7.08 -9.47 -0.16
C LYS A 69 -6.57 -10.50 -1.17
N ARG A 70 -5.51 -10.16 -1.87
CA ARG A 70 -4.78 -11.08 -2.76
C ARG A 70 -3.29 -10.89 -2.53
N VAL A 71 -2.58 -12.00 -2.38
CA VAL A 71 -1.11 -12.05 -2.33
C VAL A 71 -0.63 -12.80 -3.57
N LYS A 72 0.52 -12.42 -4.12
CA LYS A 72 1.18 -13.14 -5.21
C LYS A 72 1.53 -14.56 -4.72
N ASP A 73 1.15 -15.58 -5.48
CA ASP A 73 1.27 -16.99 -5.06
C ASP A 73 2.71 -17.35 -4.67
N SER A 74 3.71 -16.89 -5.42
CA SER A 74 5.14 -17.12 -5.14
C SER A 74 5.64 -16.47 -3.84
N LEU A 75 4.87 -15.55 -3.26
CA LEU A 75 5.20 -14.79 -2.06
C LEU A 75 4.28 -15.10 -0.87
N GLY A 76 3.25 -15.93 -1.06
CA GLY A 76 2.23 -16.21 -0.05
C GLY A 76 2.74 -16.93 1.20
N SER A 77 3.85 -17.67 1.11
CA SER A 77 4.53 -18.26 2.27
C SER A 77 5.34 -17.25 3.07
N LYS A 78 5.70 -16.11 2.45
CA LYS A 78 6.58 -15.10 3.04
C LYS A 78 5.81 -13.92 3.59
N PHE A 79 4.79 -13.47 2.87
CA PHE A 79 4.07 -12.23 3.17
C PHE A 79 2.58 -12.47 3.36
N SER A 80 2.00 -11.77 4.33
CA SER A 80 0.56 -11.69 4.56
C SER A 80 0.10 -10.23 4.70
N LEU A 81 -1.14 -9.98 4.29
CA LEU A 81 -1.77 -8.66 4.38
C LEU A 81 -2.88 -8.66 5.43
N ALA A 82 -3.03 -7.55 6.14
CA ALA A 82 -4.11 -7.32 7.09
C ALA A 82 -4.60 -5.86 7.05
N VAL A 83 -5.82 -5.64 7.52
CA VAL A 83 -6.37 -4.31 7.81
C VAL A 83 -6.52 -4.19 9.32
N ASP A 84 -6.14 -3.05 9.88
CA ASP A 84 -6.47 -2.72 11.25
C ASP A 84 -7.96 -2.33 11.34
N GLY A 85 -8.78 -3.15 11.99
CA GLY A 85 -10.23 -2.92 12.05
C GLY A 85 -10.67 -1.62 12.74
N SER A 86 -9.75 -0.94 13.43
CA SER A 86 -10.01 0.33 14.13
C SER A 86 -9.63 1.58 13.33
N SER A 87 -8.94 1.42 12.19
CA SER A 87 -8.39 2.55 11.43
C SER A 87 -8.27 2.26 9.93
N ASN A 88 -8.05 3.30 9.11
CA ASN A 88 -7.69 3.12 7.70
C ASN A 88 -6.20 2.74 7.57
N THR A 89 -5.79 1.64 8.21
CA THR A 89 -4.39 1.18 8.20
C THR A 89 -4.30 -0.19 7.54
N VAL A 90 -3.51 -0.29 6.48
CA VAL A 90 -3.14 -1.57 5.88
C VAL A 90 -1.79 -2.02 6.39
N ILE A 91 -1.65 -3.31 6.61
CA ILE A 91 -0.49 -3.91 7.27
C ILE A 91 0.10 -4.97 6.35
N LEU A 92 1.41 -4.87 6.11
CA LEU A 92 2.21 -5.93 5.51
C LEU A 92 2.96 -6.66 6.63
N GLN A 93 2.79 -7.98 6.69
CA GLN A 93 3.52 -8.85 7.59
C GLN A 93 4.46 -9.73 6.78
N GLY A 94 5.74 -9.73 7.13
CA GLY A 94 6.76 -10.64 6.59
C GLY A 94 7.15 -11.68 7.63
N GLN A 95 7.30 -12.94 7.22
CA GLN A 95 7.66 -14.05 8.11
C GLN A 95 9.11 -14.47 7.92
N ASN A 96 9.80 -14.84 9.01
CA ASN A 96 11.15 -15.39 8.98
C ASN A 96 12.10 -14.57 8.08
N MET A 97 12.22 -13.26 8.33
CA MET A 97 12.94 -12.35 7.44
C MET A 97 14.42 -12.71 7.37
N GLN A 98 14.99 -12.68 6.17
CA GLN A 98 16.40 -12.96 5.91
C GLN A 98 17.09 -11.76 5.27
N PRO A 99 18.43 -11.68 5.26
CA PRO A 99 19.14 -10.58 4.61
C PRO A 99 18.76 -10.38 3.13
N GLY A 100 18.43 -11.47 2.42
CA GLY A 100 17.97 -11.42 1.02
C GLY A 100 16.57 -10.83 0.82
N ASP A 101 15.82 -10.58 1.90
CA ASP A 101 14.50 -9.93 1.83
C ASP A 101 14.57 -8.41 2.03
N SER A 102 15.77 -7.86 2.23
CA SER A 102 16.00 -6.41 2.30
C SER A 102 15.60 -5.77 0.97
N ALA A 103 14.70 -4.80 1.07
CA ALA A 103 14.12 -4.10 -0.06
C ALA A 103 13.52 -2.77 0.40
N VAL A 104 13.26 -1.87 -0.54
CA VAL A 104 12.35 -0.76 -0.28
C VAL A 104 10.93 -1.26 -0.44
N TYR A 105 10.09 -1.06 0.58
CA TYR A 105 8.69 -1.48 0.57
C TYR A 105 7.81 -0.25 0.39
N TYR A 106 6.88 -0.32 -0.56
CA TYR A 106 5.95 0.75 -0.89
C TYR A 106 4.52 0.32 -0.65
N CYS A 107 3.81 1.08 0.18
CA CYS A 107 2.37 1.13 0.20
C CYS A 107 1.90 2.06 -0.94
N ALA A 108 1.08 1.55 -1.84
CA ALA A 108 0.63 2.27 -3.02
C ALA A 108 -0.87 2.16 -3.20
N ARG A 109 -1.54 3.26 -3.54
CA ARG A 109 -2.94 3.22 -3.92
C ARG A 109 -3.09 2.61 -5.30
N GLU A 110 -3.96 1.60 -5.44
CA GLU A 110 -4.26 1.04 -6.75
C GLU A 110 -5.11 2.03 -7.56
N THR A 111 -4.76 2.24 -8.84
CA THR A 111 -5.52 3.16 -9.69
C THR A 111 -6.89 2.57 -10.03
N GLN A 112 -7.91 3.42 -10.09
CA GLN A 112 -9.29 3.02 -10.36
C GLN A 112 -9.46 2.26 -11.68
N HIS A 113 -8.65 2.61 -12.69
CA HIS A 113 -8.69 1.95 -14.00
C HIS A 113 -8.31 0.46 -13.91
N TYR A 114 -7.31 0.10 -13.11
CA TYR A 114 -6.89 -1.29 -12.96
C TYR A 114 -7.92 -2.15 -12.20
N LYS A 115 -8.59 -1.61 -11.17
CA LYS A 115 -9.68 -2.31 -10.46
C LYS A 115 -10.87 -2.58 -11.40
N LEU A 116 -11.20 -1.64 -12.28
CA LEU A 116 -12.26 -1.83 -13.29
C LEU A 116 -11.85 -2.84 -14.37
N LEU A 117 -10.64 -2.73 -14.93
CA LEU A 117 -10.13 -3.68 -15.93
C LEU A 117 -10.06 -5.12 -15.38
N SER A 118 -9.59 -5.31 -14.15
CA SER A 118 -9.55 -6.63 -13.52
C SER A 118 -10.93 -7.20 -13.22
N ARG A 119 -11.94 -6.36 -12.97
CA ARG A 119 -13.35 -6.80 -12.89
C ARG A 119 -13.90 -7.20 -14.25
N MET A 120 -13.61 -6.44 -15.31
CA MET A 120 -14.07 -6.75 -16.66
C MET A 120 -13.43 -8.02 -17.22
N ASN A 121 -12.14 -8.26 -16.94
CA ASN A 121 -11.43 -9.48 -17.34
C ASN A 121 -11.81 -10.72 -16.52
N LYS A 122 -12.51 -10.54 -15.39
CA LYS A 122 -13.04 -11.64 -14.58
C LYS A 122 -14.42 -12.12 -15.02
N ASN A 123 -14.99 -11.56 -16.09
CA ASN A 123 -16.14 -12.19 -16.74
C ASN A 123 -15.65 -13.42 -17.51
N PRO A 124 -15.95 -14.67 -17.07
CA PRO A 124 -15.94 -15.75 -18.02
C PRO A 124 -17.07 -15.44 -19.02
N SER A 125 -16.78 -15.54 -20.31
CA SER A 125 -17.83 -15.63 -21.31
C SER A 125 -17.51 -16.79 -22.23
N PRO A 126 -18.46 -17.71 -22.48
CA PRO A 126 -19.58 -18.18 -21.65
C PRO A 126 -19.22 -19.37 -20.74
#